data_AF-A0A9P5RXI7-F1
#
_entry.id   AF-A0A9P5RXI7-F1
#
_cell.length_a   1.000
_cell.length_b   1.000
_cell.length_c   1.000
_cell.angle_alpha   90.00
_cell.angle_beta   90.00
_cell.angle_gamma   90.00
#
_symmetry.space_group_name_H-M   'P 1'
#
loop_
_entity.id
_entity.type
_entity.pdbx_description
1 polymer ?
#
loop_
_entity_poly.entity_id
_entity_poly.type
_entity_poly.pdbx_seq_one_letter_code
_entity_poly.pdbx_strand_id
1 'polypeptide(L)'
;MDRRSHNGRYNTNRISISSSSGGGGSGSGNGSETAVSATSIRPLDLPILDSLEMLTLLGPLQDSLSYLLLNRIPMLRTLWIAFGDSTVPTFFPSSCDDNNSNNNNSLPQTLRDGCPNLVDLIVEGSISDNHLAWMLAKASARGWRTLIFKSENNILGLESVYAILEHAASTLETIRFGNSGPSFQSHHVQELLCTASNLVRFVGLVGDRTEEKDVELKVEEVFGGGPGGRRNLKNENWACLALEEFRCKITGIPRPDVKTRTNGRPLTDHPLHSDTLYTLEDSYRIQRQVYTQLGRLYKLKYLSLGSDCFYTDKSRYDIDKFLRAEREREGQYYSTTFVQAGFQDECLSMTLASGLELMGGLKELRMLEVSGMRIAGEFWEESEEKKWIKTAWPKVELVCSSGSRRECGAYWKQFGY
;
A
#
# COMPACT_ATOMS: atom_id res chain seq x y z
N MET A 1 -6.09 35.18 -11.28
CA MET A 1 -6.04 34.14 -12.33
C MET A 1 -6.79 32.93 -11.79
N ASP A 2 -8.08 32.84 -12.11
CA ASP A 2 -8.97 31.76 -11.66
C ASP A 2 -8.60 30.44 -12.33
N ARG A 3 -8.05 29.49 -11.56
CA ARG A 3 -7.91 28.10 -12.01
C ARG A 3 -9.03 27.26 -11.41
N ARG A 4 -10.04 26.97 -12.24
CA ARG A 4 -11.06 25.94 -11.99
C ARG A 4 -10.37 24.60 -11.78
N SER A 5 -10.42 24.09 -10.55
CA SER A 5 -10.09 22.70 -10.22
C SER A 5 -11.07 21.77 -10.95
N HIS A 6 -10.56 20.96 -11.89
CA HIS A 6 -11.28 19.82 -12.46
C HIS A 6 -11.24 18.67 -11.46
N ASN A 7 -12.12 18.69 -10.46
CA ASN A 7 -12.52 17.48 -9.76
C ASN A 7 -13.43 16.68 -10.69
N GLY A 8 -12.83 15.79 -11.48
CA GLY A 8 -13.57 14.74 -12.15
C GLY A 8 -14.13 13.78 -11.12
N ARG A 9 -15.34 14.06 -10.60
CA ARG A 9 -16.20 12.99 -10.09
C ARG A 9 -16.42 12.05 -11.27
N TYR A 10 -15.74 10.91 -11.26
CA TYR A 10 -16.07 9.83 -12.17
C TYR A 10 -17.52 9.43 -11.86
N ASN A 11 -18.47 9.91 -12.66
CA ASN A 11 -19.82 9.36 -12.73
C ASN A 11 -19.70 8.01 -13.43
N THR A 12 -19.09 7.03 -12.76
CA THR A 12 -19.10 5.64 -13.21
C THR A 12 -20.44 5.05 -12.82
N ASN A 13 -21.14 4.47 -13.79
CA ASN A 13 -22.27 3.61 -13.49
C ASN A 13 -21.77 2.50 -12.56
N ARG A 14 -22.32 2.46 -11.35
CA ARG A 14 -21.93 1.53 -10.28
C ARG A 14 -23.12 0.63 -9.98
N ILE A 15 -22.89 -0.68 -10.06
CA ILE A 15 -23.84 -1.68 -9.58
C ILE A 15 -23.20 -2.37 -8.37
N SER A 16 -23.93 -2.41 -7.27
CA SER A 16 -23.60 -3.22 -6.10
C SER A 16 -24.48 -4.45 -6.11
N ILE A 17 -23.88 -5.64 -6.17
CA ILE A 17 -24.58 -6.91 -6.00
C ILE A 17 -24.33 -7.37 -4.57
N SER A 18 -25.37 -7.38 -3.74
CA SER A 18 -25.32 -7.91 -2.37
C SER A 18 -26.29 -9.08 -2.25
N SER A 19 -25.81 -10.21 -1.71
CA SER A 19 -26.70 -11.29 -1.25
C SER A 19 -27.09 -11.01 0.21
N SER A 20 -28.38 -10.81 0.46
CA SER A 20 -28.88 -10.78 1.83
C SER A 20 -29.15 -12.22 2.28
N SER A 21 -28.25 -12.81 3.06
CA SER A 21 -28.59 -14.02 3.80
C SER A 21 -29.60 -13.63 4.88
N GLY A 22 -30.89 -13.84 4.61
CA GLY A 22 -31.93 -13.64 5.60
C GLY A 22 -31.68 -14.57 6.76
N GLY A 23 -31.26 -14.01 7.90
CA GLY A 23 -31.21 -14.75 9.17
C GLY A 23 -32.62 -15.16 9.54
N GLY A 24 -33.04 -16.35 9.09
CA GLY A 24 -34.29 -16.97 9.49
C GLY A 24 -34.24 -17.21 10.98
N GLY A 25 -34.90 -16.34 11.75
CA GLY A 25 -35.15 -16.56 13.16
C GLY A 25 -35.85 -17.90 13.34
N SER A 26 -35.24 -18.76 14.15
CA SER A 26 -35.74 -20.09 14.51
C SER A 26 -37.07 -19.97 15.27
N GLY A 27 -38.18 -19.94 14.51
CA GLY A 27 -39.52 -20.20 14.98
C GLY A 27 -39.85 -21.67 14.77
N SER A 28 -39.88 -22.44 15.86
CA SER A 28 -40.34 -23.83 15.88
C SER A 28 -41.82 -23.89 15.50
N GLY A 29 -42.13 -24.45 14.33
CA GLY A 29 -43.50 -24.73 13.89
C GLY A 29 -43.51 -25.82 12.83
N ASN A 30 -43.94 -27.02 13.23
CA ASN A 30 -44.20 -28.16 12.33
C ASN A 30 -45.22 -27.77 11.25
N GLY A 31 -44.94 -28.05 9.97
CA GLY A 31 -45.95 -27.98 8.93
C GLY A 31 -45.43 -27.96 7.50
N SER A 32 -45.61 -29.10 6.81
CA SER A 32 -45.79 -29.28 5.36
C SER A 32 -44.70 -28.78 4.40
N GLU A 33 -43.99 -29.75 3.81
CA GLU A 33 -43.22 -29.60 2.57
C GLU A 33 -44.10 -29.02 1.45
N THR A 34 -43.75 -27.84 0.99
CA THR A 34 -44.18 -27.30 -0.30
C THR A 34 -42.93 -27.11 -1.14
N ALA A 35 -42.83 -27.87 -2.24
CA ALA A 35 -41.80 -27.71 -3.24
C ALA A 35 -41.94 -26.33 -3.91
N VAL A 36 -40.99 -25.44 -3.68
CA VAL A 36 -40.89 -24.16 -4.38
C VAL A 36 -40.33 -24.43 -5.77
N SER A 37 -41.20 -24.33 -6.78
CA SER A 37 -40.86 -24.40 -8.19
C SER A 37 -39.94 -23.24 -8.58
N ALA A 38 -38.84 -23.55 -9.27
CA ALA A 38 -37.93 -22.57 -9.86
C ALA A 38 -38.68 -21.75 -10.91
N THR A 39 -39.16 -20.56 -10.53
CA THR A 39 -39.71 -19.58 -11.45
C THR A 39 -38.62 -19.13 -12.43
N SER A 40 -38.82 -19.46 -13.70
CA SER A 40 -38.06 -18.95 -14.84
C SER A 40 -38.03 -17.41 -14.81
N ILE A 41 -36.91 -16.85 -14.35
CA ILE A 41 -36.63 -15.42 -14.43
C ILE A 41 -36.31 -15.13 -15.90
N ARG A 42 -37.23 -14.43 -16.58
CA ARG A 42 -37.00 -13.95 -17.95
C ARG A 42 -35.72 -13.09 -17.99
N PRO A 43 -34.92 -13.17 -19.07
CA PRO A 43 -33.73 -12.33 -19.21
C PRO A 43 -34.14 -10.87 -19.05
N LEU A 44 -33.63 -10.25 -17.99
CA LEU A 44 -33.74 -8.81 -17.78
C LEU A 44 -32.98 -8.12 -18.92
N ASP A 45 -33.72 -7.62 -19.91
CA ASP A 45 -33.19 -6.67 -20.90
C ASP A 45 -32.86 -5.36 -20.18
N LEU A 46 -31.67 -5.29 -19.60
CA LEU A 46 -31.13 -4.11 -18.93
C LEU A 46 -30.15 -3.42 -19.88
N PRO A 47 -30.59 -2.44 -20.70
CA PRO A 47 -29.72 -1.65 -21.58
C PRO A 47 -28.66 -0.81 -20.82
N ILE A 48 -28.66 -0.88 -19.49
CA ILE A 48 -27.73 -0.17 -18.60
C ILE A 48 -26.37 -0.90 -18.51
N LEU A 49 -26.33 -2.22 -18.77
CA LEU A 49 -25.12 -3.03 -18.54
C LEU A 49 -23.98 -2.73 -19.53
N ASP A 50 -24.26 -2.30 -20.75
CA ASP A 50 -23.24 -2.03 -21.79
C ASP A 50 -22.33 -0.85 -21.43
N SER A 51 -22.72 -0.03 -20.45
CA SER A 51 -21.98 1.16 -19.99
C SER A 51 -21.39 1.01 -18.58
N LEU A 52 -21.43 -0.20 -18.01
CA LEU A 52 -20.96 -0.42 -16.65
C LEU A 52 -19.44 -0.56 -16.60
N GLU A 53 -18.78 0.43 -16.00
CA GLU A 53 -17.32 0.43 -15.85
C GLU A 53 -16.86 -0.16 -14.50
N MET A 54 -17.75 -0.19 -13.49
CA MET A 54 -17.45 -0.62 -12.14
C MET A 54 -18.51 -1.56 -11.56
N LEU A 55 -18.07 -2.72 -11.05
CA LEU A 55 -18.90 -3.69 -10.35
C LEU A 55 -18.41 -3.85 -8.91
N THR A 56 -19.32 -3.70 -7.94
CA THR A 56 -19.06 -4.00 -6.53
C THR A 56 -19.71 -5.33 -6.17
N LEU A 57 -18.89 -6.30 -5.76
CA LEU A 57 -19.34 -7.59 -5.23
C LEU A 57 -19.35 -7.52 -3.71
N LEU A 58 -20.56 -7.53 -3.12
CA LEU A 58 -20.77 -7.50 -1.68
C LEU A 58 -21.19 -8.89 -1.19
N GLY A 59 -20.38 -9.48 -0.32
CA GLY A 59 -20.74 -10.70 0.39
C GLY A 59 -20.75 -11.97 -0.45
N PRO A 60 -21.37 -13.05 0.06
CA PRO A 60 -21.30 -14.35 -0.57
C PRO A 60 -22.10 -14.45 -1.89
N LEU A 61 -21.44 -14.48 -3.05
CA LEU A 61 -22.04 -14.69 -4.38
C LEU A 61 -22.56 -16.13 -4.58
N GLN A 62 -23.60 -16.52 -3.84
CA GLN A 62 -24.06 -17.91 -3.84
C GLN A 62 -24.73 -18.39 -5.14
N ASP A 63 -24.98 -17.51 -6.13
CA ASP A 63 -25.82 -17.87 -7.27
C ASP A 63 -25.15 -17.76 -8.65
N SER A 64 -25.54 -18.72 -9.51
CA SER A 64 -25.34 -18.80 -10.97
C SER A 64 -25.67 -17.50 -11.73
N LEU A 65 -26.46 -16.61 -11.13
CA LEU A 65 -26.79 -15.28 -11.67
C LEU A 65 -25.56 -14.38 -11.81
N SER A 66 -24.56 -14.53 -10.94
CA SER A 66 -23.33 -13.74 -10.98
C SER A 66 -22.52 -14.06 -12.25
N TYR A 67 -22.44 -15.34 -12.61
CA TYR A 67 -21.76 -15.80 -13.82
C TYR A 67 -22.46 -15.33 -15.10
N LEU A 68 -23.79 -15.36 -15.13
CA LEU A 68 -24.57 -14.88 -16.27
C LEU A 68 -24.45 -13.37 -16.47
N LEU A 69 -24.34 -12.61 -15.38
CA LEU A 69 -24.15 -11.17 -15.45
C LEU A 69 -22.74 -10.80 -15.93
N LEU A 70 -21.69 -11.46 -15.42
CA LEU A 70 -20.31 -11.15 -15.82
C LEU A 70 -20.05 -11.37 -17.31
N ASN A 71 -20.64 -12.40 -17.92
CA ASN A 71 -20.55 -12.65 -19.37
C ASN A 71 -21.24 -11.57 -20.23
N ARG A 72 -21.95 -10.61 -19.63
CA ARG A 72 -22.68 -9.56 -20.33
C ARG A 72 -22.10 -8.17 -20.12
N ILE A 73 -20.92 -8.03 -19.51
CA ILE A 73 -20.32 -6.72 -19.22
C ILE A 73 -18.90 -6.64 -19.81
N PRO A 74 -18.76 -6.62 -21.15
CA PRO A 74 -17.45 -6.57 -21.81
C PRO A 74 -16.71 -5.24 -21.55
N MET A 75 -17.43 -4.21 -21.11
CA MET A 75 -16.88 -2.88 -20.77
C MET A 75 -16.44 -2.77 -19.31
N LEU A 76 -16.61 -3.82 -18.50
CA LEU A 76 -16.18 -3.80 -17.10
C LEU A 76 -14.66 -3.59 -17.05
N ARG A 77 -14.25 -2.50 -16.40
CA ARG A 77 -12.85 -2.10 -16.30
C ARG A 77 -12.32 -2.27 -14.87
N THR A 78 -13.17 -2.02 -13.89
CA THR A 78 -12.82 -2.07 -12.47
C THR A 78 -13.69 -3.07 -11.72
N LEU A 79 -13.04 -4.00 -11.04
CA LEU A 79 -13.68 -4.94 -10.12
C LEU A 79 -13.39 -4.52 -8.69
N TRP A 80 -14.43 -4.24 -7.90
CA TRP A 80 -14.33 -4.02 -6.47
C TRP A 80 -14.95 -5.20 -5.74
N ILE A 81 -14.13 -5.92 -4.97
CA ILE A 81 -14.54 -7.02 -4.13
C ILE A 81 -14.53 -6.54 -2.68
N ALA A 82 -15.65 -6.67 -1.98
CA ALA A 82 -15.76 -6.32 -0.56
C ALA A 82 -16.35 -7.50 0.23
N PHE A 83 -15.56 -8.06 1.13
CA PHE A 83 -15.98 -9.11 2.05
C PHE A 83 -16.33 -8.51 3.42
N GLY A 84 -17.38 -9.04 4.06
CA GLY A 84 -17.73 -8.66 5.43
C GLY A 84 -16.86 -9.36 6.46
N ASP A 85 -16.82 -8.83 7.68
CA ASP A 85 -15.89 -9.25 8.76
C ASP A 85 -16.15 -10.65 9.35
N SER A 86 -17.24 -11.35 8.99
CA SER A 86 -17.72 -12.48 9.78
C SER A 86 -17.80 -13.84 9.08
N THR A 87 -17.53 -13.96 7.78
CA THR A 87 -17.56 -15.27 7.10
C THR A 87 -16.48 -15.41 6.04
N VAL A 88 -15.65 -16.46 6.16
CA VAL A 88 -14.75 -16.88 5.08
C VAL A 88 -15.64 -17.22 3.87
N PRO A 89 -15.43 -16.60 2.71
CA PRO A 89 -16.30 -16.81 1.56
C PRO A 89 -16.19 -18.26 1.09
N THR A 90 -17.28 -19.02 1.10
CA THR A 90 -17.34 -20.41 0.61
C THR A 90 -17.32 -20.51 -0.93
N PHE A 91 -17.05 -19.40 -1.66
CA PHE A 91 -17.09 -19.34 -3.14
C PHE A 91 -16.07 -20.20 -3.82
N PHE A 92 -14.90 -20.29 -3.20
CA PHE A 92 -13.80 -20.91 -3.84
C PHE A 92 -13.80 -22.39 -3.45
N PRO A 93 -13.67 -23.30 -4.44
CA PRO A 93 -13.59 -24.72 -4.15
C PRO A 93 -12.46 -24.94 -3.14
N SER A 94 -12.75 -25.70 -2.09
CA SER A 94 -11.82 -25.94 -0.97
C SER A 94 -10.54 -26.69 -1.36
N SER A 95 -10.43 -27.10 -2.63
CA SER A 95 -9.24 -27.70 -3.22
C SER A 95 -8.87 -26.91 -4.48
N CYS A 96 -7.78 -26.14 -4.42
CA CYS A 96 -7.09 -25.67 -5.62
C CYS A 96 -6.23 -26.79 -6.25
N ASP A 97 -6.13 -27.95 -5.60
CA ASP A 97 -5.25 -29.06 -5.96
C ASP A 97 -5.88 -30.07 -6.93
N ASP A 98 -7.14 -29.88 -7.34
CA ASP A 98 -7.85 -30.84 -8.17
C ASP A 98 -7.48 -30.68 -9.65
N ASN A 99 -6.35 -31.29 -10.03
CA ASN A 99 -5.91 -31.57 -11.41
C ASN A 99 -6.94 -32.34 -12.28
N ASN A 100 -8.15 -32.60 -11.79
CA ASN A 100 -9.09 -33.52 -12.43
C ASN A 100 -10.54 -33.02 -12.53
N SER A 101 -10.82 -31.74 -12.29
CA SER A 101 -12.16 -31.18 -12.53
C SER A 101 -12.18 -30.32 -13.80
N ASN A 102 -12.79 -30.85 -14.87
CA ASN A 102 -13.11 -30.13 -16.12
C ASN A 102 -14.18 -29.03 -15.93
N ASN A 103 -14.27 -28.42 -14.74
CA ASN A 103 -15.21 -27.34 -14.48
C ASN A 103 -14.62 -26.03 -15.04
N ASN A 104 -14.88 -25.79 -16.33
CA ASN A 104 -14.58 -24.55 -17.04
C ASN A 104 -15.26 -23.29 -16.44
N ASN A 105 -16.05 -23.42 -15.37
CA ASN A 105 -16.84 -22.35 -14.76
C ASN A 105 -16.15 -21.73 -13.54
N SER A 106 -14.85 -21.47 -13.68
CA SER A 106 -14.07 -20.81 -12.64
C SER A 106 -14.34 -19.29 -12.70
N LEU A 107 -14.47 -18.62 -11.55
CA LEU A 107 -14.77 -17.18 -11.50
C LEU A 107 -13.73 -16.31 -12.26
N PRO A 108 -12.41 -16.47 -12.06
CA PRO A 108 -11.39 -15.77 -12.86
C PRO A 108 -11.50 -16.07 -14.34
N GLN A 109 -11.77 -17.32 -14.74
CA GLN A 109 -11.90 -17.64 -16.16
C GLN A 109 -13.12 -16.94 -16.76
N THR A 110 -14.24 -16.91 -16.02
CA THR A 110 -15.45 -16.17 -16.40
C THR A 110 -15.17 -14.67 -16.51
N LEU A 111 -14.45 -14.08 -15.56
CA LEU A 111 -14.04 -12.67 -15.61
C LEU A 111 -13.11 -12.39 -16.79
N ARG A 112 -12.17 -13.28 -17.07
CA ARG A 112 -11.23 -13.16 -18.18
C ARG A 112 -11.95 -13.15 -19.52
N ASP A 113 -12.90 -14.07 -19.70
CA ASP A 113 -13.61 -14.27 -20.97
C ASP A 113 -14.76 -13.27 -21.15
N GLY A 114 -15.49 -12.96 -20.07
CA GLY A 114 -16.65 -12.06 -20.07
C GLY A 114 -16.29 -10.57 -19.93
N CYS A 115 -15.16 -10.25 -19.31
CA CYS A 115 -14.72 -8.88 -19.03
C CYS A 115 -13.29 -8.62 -19.57
N PRO A 116 -13.07 -8.65 -20.89
CA PRO A 116 -11.73 -8.52 -21.49
C PRO A 116 -11.04 -7.17 -21.20
N ASN A 117 -11.79 -6.16 -20.76
CA ASN A 117 -11.27 -4.83 -20.40
C ASN A 117 -10.97 -4.67 -18.90
N LEU A 118 -11.12 -5.74 -18.11
CA LEU A 118 -10.87 -5.70 -16.68
C LEU A 118 -9.37 -5.52 -16.40
N VAL A 119 -9.01 -4.38 -15.83
CA VAL A 119 -7.61 -4.00 -15.57
C VAL A 119 -7.39 -3.42 -14.17
N ASP A 120 -8.45 -3.11 -13.43
CA ASP A 120 -8.36 -2.55 -12.09
C ASP A 120 -9.03 -3.48 -11.06
N LEU A 121 -8.33 -3.81 -9.98
CA LEU A 121 -8.82 -4.63 -8.88
C LEU A 121 -8.73 -3.85 -7.56
N ILE A 122 -9.86 -3.75 -6.86
CA ILE A 122 -9.95 -3.18 -5.53
C ILE A 122 -10.45 -4.27 -4.58
N VAL A 123 -9.67 -4.59 -3.55
CA VAL A 123 -10.01 -5.63 -2.57
C VAL A 123 -10.21 -5.01 -1.19
N GLU A 124 -11.36 -5.28 -0.60
CA GLU A 124 -11.78 -4.87 0.73
C GLU A 124 -12.39 -6.09 1.45
N GLY A 125 -12.27 -6.16 2.77
CA GLY A 125 -12.50 -7.38 3.54
C GLY A 125 -11.39 -8.42 3.43
N SER A 126 -11.61 -9.63 3.95
CA SER A 126 -10.64 -10.73 3.95
C SER A 126 -10.84 -11.69 2.76
N ILE A 127 -9.75 -11.97 2.05
CA ILE A 127 -9.65 -13.03 1.04
C ILE A 127 -8.45 -13.91 1.38
N SER A 128 -8.55 -15.23 1.20
CA SER A 128 -7.39 -16.10 1.40
C SER A 128 -6.38 -15.92 0.27
N ASP A 129 -5.10 -16.10 0.61
CA ASP A 129 -3.98 -15.81 -0.30
C ASP A 129 -4.09 -16.56 -1.64
N ASN A 130 -4.36 -17.86 -1.60
CA ASN A 130 -4.52 -18.70 -2.78
C ASN A 130 -5.62 -18.21 -3.74
N HIS A 131 -6.76 -17.76 -3.21
CA HIS A 131 -7.85 -17.25 -4.03
C HIS A 131 -7.52 -15.88 -4.63
N LEU A 132 -6.84 -15.03 -3.88
CA LEU A 132 -6.38 -13.75 -4.39
C LEU A 132 -5.28 -13.94 -5.44
N ALA A 133 -4.30 -14.80 -5.21
CA ALA A 133 -3.25 -15.16 -6.15
C ALA A 133 -3.84 -15.68 -7.47
N TRP A 134 -4.81 -16.58 -7.38
CA TRP A 134 -5.48 -17.13 -8.54
C TRP A 134 -6.31 -16.10 -9.31
N MET A 135 -7.02 -15.22 -8.59
CA MET A 135 -7.71 -14.06 -9.18
C MET A 135 -6.73 -13.13 -9.89
N LEU A 136 -5.62 -12.79 -9.25
CA LEU A 136 -4.57 -11.94 -9.81
C LEU A 136 -4.02 -12.58 -11.09
N ALA A 137 -3.59 -13.84 -11.04
CA ALA A 137 -2.96 -14.50 -12.17
C ALA A 137 -3.90 -14.77 -13.36
N LYS A 138 -5.21 -14.97 -13.12
CA LYS A 138 -6.11 -15.52 -14.15
C LYS A 138 -7.25 -14.61 -14.57
N ALA A 139 -7.74 -13.69 -13.71
CA ALA A 139 -9.00 -13.00 -13.99
C ALA A 139 -8.88 -11.86 -15.01
N SER A 140 -7.70 -11.25 -15.15
CA SER A 140 -7.50 -10.19 -16.15
C SER A 140 -6.85 -10.75 -17.42
N ALA A 141 -7.56 -10.63 -18.56
CA ALA A 141 -7.02 -11.00 -19.86
C ALA A 141 -5.87 -10.09 -20.33
N ARG A 142 -5.88 -8.83 -19.88
CA ARG A 142 -4.93 -7.78 -20.29
C ARG A 142 -3.84 -7.51 -19.24
N GLY A 143 -3.91 -8.19 -18.10
CA GLY A 143 -3.09 -7.91 -16.93
C GLY A 143 -3.63 -6.74 -16.09
N TRP A 144 -3.21 -6.70 -14.83
CA TRP A 144 -3.63 -5.66 -13.90
C TRP A 144 -2.81 -4.39 -14.09
N ARG A 145 -3.52 -3.27 -14.20
CA ARG A 145 -2.99 -1.92 -14.22
C ARG A 145 -3.04 -1.27 -12.85
N THR A 146 -4.14 -1.48 -12.13
CA THR A 146 -4.35 -0.90 -10.79
C THR A 146 -4.71 -1.99 -9.79
N LEU A 147 -3.96 -2.07 -8.70
CA LEU A 147 -4.22 -2.94 -7.56
C LEU A 147 -4.35 -2.11 -6.29
N ILE A 148 -5.50 -2.16 -5.62
CA ILE A 148 -5.73 -1.44 -4.37
C ILE A 148 -6.25 -2.42 -3.33
N PHE A 149 -5.52 -2.58 -2.24
CA PHE A 149 -5.93 -3.35 -1.08
C PHE A 149 -6.36 -2.37 0.02
N LYS A 150 -7.55 -2.54 0.60
CA LYS A 150 -8.09 -1.60 1.61
C LYS A 150 -8.25 -2.20 3.01
N SER A 151 -8.39 -3.51 3.13
CA SER A 151 -8.77 -4.16 4.39
C SER A 151 -7.62 -4.40 5.35
N GLU A 152 -7.94 -4.30 6.65
CA GLU A 152 -7.13 -4.72 7.81
C GLU A 152 -6.84 -6.21 7.85
N ASN A 153 -7.71 -7.00 7.22
CA ASN A 153 -7.65 -8.46 7.27
C ASN A 153 -7.15 -9.08 5.95
N ASN A 154 -6.62 -8.26 5.04
CA ASN A 154 -6.05 -8.74 3.80
C ASN A 154 -4.65 -9.29 4.04
N ILE A 155 -4.56 -10.58 4.32
CA ILE A 155 -3.28 -11.27 4.32
C ILE A 155 -2.92 -11.51 2.86
N LEU A 156 -2.20 -10.56 2.25
CA LEU A 156 -1.36 -10.86 1.10
C LEU A 156 -0.41 -11.95 1.57
N GLY A 157 -0.49 -13.17 1.07
CA GLY A 157 0.54 -14.18 1.32
C GLY A 157 1.52 -14.21 0.16
N LEU A 158 2.40 -15.21 0.17
CA LEU A 158 3.46 -15.30 -0.84
C LEU A 158 2.90 -15.59 -2.23
N GLU A 159 1.80 -16.32 -2.36
CA GLU A 159 1.24 -16.65 -3.67
C GLU A 159 0.70 -15.39 -4.37
N SER A 160 -0.02 -14.54 -3.62
CA SER A 160 -0.51 -13.26 -4.16
C SER A 160 0.64 -12.33 -4.51
N VAL A 161 1.70 -12.30 -3.69
CA VAL A 161 2.88 -11.48 -3.96
C VAL A 161 3.54 -11.89 -5.27
N TYR A 162 3.77 -13.19 -5.52
CA TYR A 162 4.34 -13.65 -6.78
C TYR A 162 3.42 -13.34 -7.96
N ALA A 163 2.11 -13.52 -7.82
CA ALA A 163 1.17 -13.14 -8.87
C ALA A 163 1.23 -11.64 -9.19
N ILE A 164 1.40 -10.77 -8.18
CA ILE A 164 1.62 -9.32 -8.41
C ILE A 164 2.91 -9.07 -9.20
N LEU A 165 4.01 -9.72 -8.81
CA LEU A 165 5.33 -9.56 -9.44
C LEU A 165 5.34 -10.07 -10.89
N GLU A 166 4.59 -11.12 -11.23
CA GLU A 166 4.42 -11.57 -12.62
C GLU A 166 3.80 -10.49 -13.52
N HIS A 167 2.87 -9.68 -12.98
CA HIS A 167 2.25 -8.56 -13.71
C HIS A 167 3.09 -7.28 -13.72
N ALA A 168 3.97 -7.12 -12.72
CA ALA A 168 4.76 -5.91 -12.50
C ALA A 168 5.44 -5.42 -13.78
N ALA A 169 6.13 -6.31 -14.49
CA ALA A 169 6.93 -5.96 -15.65
C ALA A 169 6.13 -5.47 -16.87
N SER A 170 4.85 -5.79 -16.96
CA SER A 170 4.08 -5.58 -18.18
C SER A 170 3.02 -4.48 -18.06
N THR A 171 2.14 -4.56 -17.06
CA THR A 171 0.90 -3.77 -17.06
C THR A 171 0.71 -2.89 -15.84
N LEU A 172 1.39 -3.19 -14.73
CA LEU A 172 1.12 -2.56 -13.46
C LEU A 172 1.56 -1.09 -13.43
N GLU A 173 0.60 -0.20 -13.22
CA GLU A 173 0.83 1.25 -13.11
C GLU A 173 0.59 1.77 -11.69
N THR A 174 -0.31 1.17 -10.93
CA THR A 174 -0.63 1.62 -9.56
C THR A 174 -0.77 0.43 -8.64
N ILE A 175 -0.03 0.46 -7.54
CA ILE A 175 -0.24 -0.44 -6.42
C ILE A 175 -0.37 0.37 -5.13
N ARG A 176 -1.44 0.06 -4.38
CA ARG A 176 -1.68 0.62 -3.06
C ARG A 176 -1.93 -0.51 -2.09
N PHE A 177 -1.02 -0.63 -1.15
CA PHE A 177 -1.21 -1.44 0.04
C PHE A 177 -2.02 -0.62 1.01
N GLY A 178 -3.13 -1.19 1.44
CA GLY A 178 -3.80 -0.75 2.64
C GLY A 178 -3.17 -1.47 3.80
N ASN A 179 -4.02 -1.92 4.68
CA ASN A 179 -3.66 -2.65 5.89
C ASN A 179 -3.27 -4.12 5.60
N SER A 180 -2.67 -4.36 4.44
CA SER A 180 -2.45 -5.68 3.87
C SER A 180 -1.09 -6.27 4.28
N GLY A 181 -0.87 -6.36 5.59
CA GLY A 181 0.03 -7.29 6.27
C GLY A 181 1.56 -7.25 6.01
N PRO A 182 2.33 -7.95 6.86
CA PRO A 182 3.81 -8.02 6.84
C PRO A 182 4.43 -8.82 5.68
N SER A 183 3.63 -9.40 4.79
CA SER A 183 4.11 -10.37 3.80
C SER A 183 4.76 -9.72 2.58
N PHE A 184 4.43 -8.46 2.29
CA PHE A 184 5.12 -7.71 1.24
C PHE A 184 6.48 -7.23 1.76
N GLN A 185 7.41 -8.18 1.88
CA GLN A 185 8.75 -7.96 2.41
C GLN A 185 9.60 -7.05 1.51
N SER A 186 10.66 -6.49 2.10
CA SER A 186 11.58 -5.57 1.43
C SER A 186 12.12 -6.05 0.09
N HIS A 187 12.48 -7.33 -0.03
CA HIS A 187 13.02 -7.85 -1.29
C HIS A 187 11.96 -7.86 -2.41
N HIS A 188 10.68 -8.10 -2.08
CA HIS A 188 9.57 -7.97 -3.03
C HIS A 188 9.37 -6.51 -3.47
N VAL A 189 9.55 -5.54 -2.57
CA VAL A 189 9.52 -4.11 -2.93
C VAL A 189 10.63 -3.78 -3.90
N GLN A 190 11.86 -4.22 -3.61
CA GLN A 190 12.98 -3.98 -4.51
C GLN A 190 12.78 -4.64 -5.87
N GLU A 191 12.33 -5.90 -5.91
CA GLU A 191 12.02 -6.61 -7.14
C GLU A 191 10.93 -5.89 -7.95
N LEU A 192 9.87 -5.43 -7.29
CA LEU A 192 8.80 -4.66 -7.92
C LEU A 192 9.34 -3.36 -8.55
N LEU A 193 10.16 -2.58 -7.83
CA LEU A 193 10.74 -1.33 -8.34
C LEU A 193 11.73 -1.56 -9.50
N CYS A 194 12.42 -2.70 -9.52
CA CYS A 194 13.35 -3.08 -10.58
C CYS A 194 12.66 -3.67 -11.81
N THR A 195 11.48 -4.26 -11.67
CA THR A 195 10.76 -4.90 -12.78
C THR A 195 9.66 -4.02 -13.37
N ALA A 196 8.96 -3.22 -12.55
CA ALA A 196 7.76 -2.49 -12.97
C ALA A 196 8.06 -1.18 -13.70
N SER A 197 8.48 -1.26 -14.97
CA SER A 197 8.82 -0.08 -15.78
C SER A 197 7.67 0.91 -16.00
N ASN A 198 6.42 0.41 -15.92
CA ASN A 198 5.20 1.20 -16.11
C ASN A 198 4.63 1.76 -14.80
N LEU A 199 5.26 1.48 -13.65
CA LEU A 199 4.75 1.89 -12.36
C LEU A 199 4.74 3.43 -12.23
N VAL A 200 3.55 3.97 -12.00
CA VAL A 200 3.26 5.40 -11.81
C VAL A 200 3.04 5.72 -10.34
N ARG A 201 2.44 4.81 -9.56
CA ARG A 201 2.16 5.01 -8.14
C ARG A 201 2.48 3.78 -7.32
N PHE A 202 3.30 3.96 -6.30
CA PHE A 202 3.58 2.98 -5.26
C PHE A 202 3.20 3.59 -3.91
N VAL A 203 2.18 3.03 -3.26
CA VAL A 203 1.73 3.47 -1.94
C VAL A 203 1.81 2.30 -0.96
N GLY A 204 2.89 2.26 -0.19
CA GLY A 204 3.15 1.27 0.86
C GLY A 204 2.95 1.78 2.29
N LEU A 205 2.73 3.09 2.48
CA LEU A 205 2.45 3.68 3.79
C LEU A 205 0.93 3.72 4.04
N VAL A 206 0.54 3.28 5.24
CA VAL A 206 -0.86 3.27 5.70
C VAL A 206 -1.12 4.49 6.59
N GLY A 207 -2.16 5.26 6.25
CA GLY A 207 -2.44 6.53 6.92
C GLY A 207 -3.29 6.45 8.20
N ASP A 208 -3.83 5.29 8.54
CA ASP A 208 -4.59 5.08 9.79
C ASP A 208 -3.94 3.93 10.56
N ARG A 209 -3.28 4.26 11.68
CA ARG A 209 -2.37 3.35 12.40
C ARG A 209 -2.87 2.96 13.77
N THR A 210 -3.88 2.12 13.80
CA THR A 210 -4.23 1.44 15.04
C THR A 210 -3.23 0.30 15.32
N GLU A 211 -2.95 -0.61 14.37
CA GLU A 211 -2.07 -1.78 14.66
C GLU A 211 -1.15 -2.22 13.48
N GLU A 212 -1.00 -1.35 12.49
CA GLU A 212 -0.62 -1.70 11.11
C GLU A 212 0.88 -1.53 10.80
N LYS A 213 1.45 -2.43 10.00
CA LYS A 213 2.84 -2.32 9.51
C LYS A 213 2.87 -1.74 8.10
N ASP A 214 3.59 -0.65 7.91
CA ASP A 214 3.89 -0.16 6.57
C ASP A 214 4.73 -1.18 5.79
N VAL A 215 4.66 -1.08 4.47
CA VAL A 215 5.60 -1.74 3.58
C VAL A 215 6.97 -1.05 3.69
N GLU A 216 7.98 -1.83 4.06
CA GLU A 216 9.34 -1.36 4.29
C GLU A 216 10.30 -1.79 3.18
N LEU A 217 11.19 -0.89 2.79
CA LEU A 217 12.33 -1.15 1.91
C LEU A 217 13.63 -1.02 2.72
N LYS A 218 14.23 -2.15 3.08
CA LYS A 218 15.54 -2.25 3.73
C LYS A 218 16.65 -1.97 2.73
N VAL A 219 17.57 -1.11 3.11
CA VAL A 219 18.70 -0.70 2.26
C VAL A 219 19.63 -1.86 1.86
N GLU A 220 19.69 -2.91 2.69
CA GLU A 220 20.46 -4.12 2.41
C GLU A 220 19.97 -4.85 1.15
N GLU A 221 18.65 -4.84 0.90
CA GLU A 221 18.06 -5.47 -0.29
C GLU A 221 18.28 -4.63 -1.55
N VAL A 222 18.43 -3.31 -1.41
CA VAL A 222 18.67 -2.41 -2.55
C VAL A 222 20.07 -2.59 -3.13
N PHE A 223 21.08 -2.82 -2.27
CA PHE A 223 22.48 -2.83 -2.69
C PHE A 223 23.20 -4.18 -2.51
N GLY A 224 22.54 -5.20 -1.97
CA GLY A 224 23.11 -6.55 -1.78
C GLY A 224 24.30 -6.60 -0.82
N GLY A 225 24.50 -5.55 -0.02
CA GLY A 225 25.77 -5.23 0.65
C GLY A 225 25.81 -5.45 2.16
N GLY A 226 24.91 -6.26 2.73
CA GLY A 226 24.94 -6.56 4.16
C GLY A 226 26.29 -7.18 4.59
N PRO A 227 26.76 -6.92 5.82
CA PRO A 227 27.97 -7.53 6.38
C PRO A 227 27.78 -9.05 6.46
N GLY A 228 28.17 -9.76 5.40
CA GLY A 228 27.86 -11.18 5.18
C GLY A 228 27.61 -11.58 3.73
N GLY A 229 27.53 -10.60 2.81
CA GLY A 229 27.60 -10.69 1.34
C GLY A 229 27.59 -12.09 0.73
N ARG A 230 26.40 -12.72 0.66
CA ARG A 230 26.22 -14.01 -0.04
C ARG A 230 25.25 -13.96 -1.22
N ARG A 231 24.75 -12.79 -1.59
CA ARG A 231 23.94 -12.65 -2.82
C ARG A 231 24.51 -11.52 -3.68
N ASN A 232 24.99 -11.88 -4.86
CA ASN A 232 25.23 -10.97 -5.98
C ASN A 232 23.88 -10.48 -6.52
N LEU A 233 23.05 -9.86 -5.69
CA LEU A 233 22.01 -8.99 -6.20
C LEU A 233 22.77 -7.84 -6.84
N LYS A 234 22.80 -7.84 -8.17
CA LYS A 234 23.37 -6.73 -8.93
C LYS A 234 22.69 -5.48 -8.41
N ASN A 235 23.45 -4.40 -8.28
CA ASN A 235 22.91 -3.07 -7.95
C ASN A 235 21.98 -2.65 -9.09
N GLU A 236 20.76 -3.20 -9.04
CA GLU A 236 19.78 -3.09 -10.09
C GLU A 236 19.12 -1.74 -9.97
N ASN A 237 19.05 -1.10 -11.12
CA ASN A 237 18.46 0.19 -11.25
C ASN A 237 16.95 0.05 -11.19
N TRP A 238 16.28 0.89 -10.41
CA TRP A 238 14.82 0.95 -10.47
C TRP A 238 14.36 1.25 -11.91
N ALA A 239 13.52 0.39 -12.45
CA ALA A 239 13.02 0.49 -13.82
C ALA A 239 11.82 1.46 -13.92
N CYS A 240 11.15 1.74 -12.80
CA CYS A 240 9.97 2.59 -12.69
C CYS A 240 10.26 4.09 -12.87
N LEU A 241 10.91 4.50 -13.97
CA LEU A 241 11.25 5.91 -14.23
C LEU A 241 10.01 6.80 -14.47
N ALA A 242 8.85 6.19 -14.67
CA ALA A 242 7.57 6.87 -14.81
C ALA A 242 6.90 7.21 -13.46
N LEU A 243 7.50 6.83 -12.34
CA LEU A 243 6.90 6.95 -11.02
C LEU A 243 6.62 8.42 -10.66
N GLU A 244 5.36 8.72 -10.36
CA GLU A 244 4.87 10.03 -9.93
C GLU A 244 4.60 10.10 -8.43
N GLU A 245 4.33 8.96 -7.79
CA GLU A 245 4.07 8.86 -6.35
C GLU A 245 4.80 7.67 -5.75
N PHE A 246 5.64 7.94 -4.75
CA PHE A 246 6.36 6.94 -3.99
C PHE A 246 6.15 7.20 -2.50
N ARG A 247 5.44 6.28 -1.84
CA ARG A 247 5.27 6.27 -0.40
C ARG A 247 5.78 4.95 0.14
N CYS A 248 6.94 4.97 0.79
CA CYS A 248 7.56 3.76 1.34
C CYS A 248 8.49 4.12 2.49
N LYS A 249 8.53 3.27 3.51
CA LYS A 249 9.45 3.42 4.62
C LYS A 249 10.79 2.79 4.24
N ILE A 250 11.83 3.59 4.07
CA ILE A 250 13.18 3.07 3.75
C ILE A 250 13.97 2.88 5.03
N THR A 251 14.25 1.64 5.44
CA THR A 251 14.87 1.27 6.73
C THR A 251 16.27 0.68 6.59
N GLY A 252 16.93 0.41 7.72
CA GLY A 252 18.24 -0.26 7.76
C GLY A 252 19.43 0.65 7.42
N ILE A 253 19.24 1.97 7.36
CA ILE A 253 20.31 2.93 7.09
C ILE A 253 21.08 3.17 8.40
N PRO A 254 22.40 2.90 8.47
CA PRO A 254 23.20 3.21 9.65
C PRO A 254 23.16 4.71 9.94
N ARG A 255 22.98 5.07 11.21
CA ARG A 255 22.92 6.47 11.69
C ARG A 255 23.75 6.65 12.96
N PRO A 256 25.09 6.54 12.87
CA PRO A 256 25.98 6.67 14.03
C PRO A 256 25.99 8.09 14.60
N ASP A 257 25.48 9.09 13.87
CA ASP A 257 25.25 10.46 14.34
C ASP A 257 24.07 10.54 15.34
N VAL A 258 23.12 9.61 15.27
CA VAL A 258 21.96 9.58 16.18
C VAL A 258 22.32 8.74 17.39
N LYS A 259 22.78 9.42 18.46
CA LYS A 259 23.15 8.76 19.73
C LYS A 259 22.01 8.64 20.71
N THR A 260 20.97 9.43 20.55
CA THR A 260 19.81 9.47 21.44
C THR A 260 18.51 9.43 20.67
N ARG A 261 17.56 8.70 21.23
CA ARG A 261 16.16 8.68 20.80
C ARG A 261 15.49 10.03 21.07
N THR A 262 14.30 10.22 20.54
CA THR A 262 13.47 11.40 20.80
C THR A 262 13.10 11.58 22.27
N ASN A 263 12.99 10.49 23.04
CA ASN A 263 12.76 10.54 24.49
C ASN A 263 14.04 10.77 25.32
N GLY A 264 15.19 11.06 24.68
CA GLY A 264 16.47 11.31 25.33
C GLY A 264 17.26 10.06 25.71
N ARG A 265 16.71 8.85 25.55
CA ARG A 265 17.45 7.61 25.86
C ARG A 265 18.58 7.38 24.86
N PRO A 266 19.70 6.80 25.29
CA PRO A 266 20.77 6.40 24.37
C PRO A 266 20.30 5.31 23.40
N LEU A 267 20.80 5.35 22.17
CA LEU A 267 20.65 4.29 21.14
C LEU A 267 21.87 3.34 21.15
N THR A 268 22.36 2.98 22.34
CA THR A 268 23.61 2.20 22.50
C THR A 268 23.49 0.75 22.06
N ASP A 269 22.27 0.21 22.04
CA ASP A 269 22.07 -1.24 21.93
C ASP A 269 21.81 -1.69 20.48
N HIS A 270 21.72 -0.74 19.53
CA HIS A 270 21.42 -1.06 18.14
C HIS A 270 22.66 -1.00 17.24
N PRO A 271 22.98 -2.07 16.48
CA PRO A 271 24.17 -2.12 15.62
C PRO A 271 24.27 -0.95 14.63
N LEU A 272 23.14 -0.46 14.11
CA LEU A 272 23.10 0.62 13.12
C LEU A 272 23.41 2.01 13.68
N HIS A 273 23.45 2.18 15.00
CA HIS A 273 23.84 3.42 15.67
C HIS A 273 25.24 3.33 16.32
N SER A 274 25.87 2.16 16.22
CA SER A 274 27.20 1.90 16.76
C SER A 274 28.28 2.49 15.86
N ASP A 275 29.12 3.35 16.43
CA ASP A 275 30.30 3.91 15.77
C ASP A 275 31.43 2.89 15.59
N THR A 276 31.36 1.74 16.28
CA THR A 276 32.33 0.66 16.11
C THR A 276 32.04 -0.18 14.87
N LEU A 277 30.76 -0.29 14.46
CA LEU A 277 30.35 -1.07 13.29
C LEU A 277 30.23 -0.21 12.03
N TYR A 278 29.76 1.03 12.17
CA TYR A 278 29.55 1.94 11.04
C TYR A 278 30.15 3.30 11.33
N THR A 279 31.00 3.77 10.41
CA THR A 279 31.45 5.15 10.43
C THR A 279 30.37 6.08 9.86
N LEU A 280 30.46 7.39 10.17
CA LEU A 280 29.58 8.39 9.55
C LEU A 280 29.74 8.41 8.02
N GLU A 281 30.96 8.18 7.52
CA GLU A 281 31.23 8.10 6.08
C GLU A 281 30.55 6.88 5.44
N ASP A 282 30.55 5.72 6.09
CA ASP A 282 29.83 4.54 5.61
C ASP A 282 28.32 4.81 5.51
N SER A 283 27.77 5.48 6.53
CA SER A 283 26.37 5.93 6.51
C SER A 283 26.10 6.84 5.31
N TYR A 284 26.90 7.88 5.10
CA TYR A 284 26.72 8.80 3.97
C TYR A 284 26.88 8.11 2.62
N ARG A 285 27.82 7.18 2.48
CA ARG A 285 27.94 6.36 1.26
C ARG A 285 26.64 5.60 0.97
N ILE A 286 26.07 4.92 1.96
CA ILE A 286 24.81 4.17 1.81
C ILE A 286 23.65 5.12 1.46
N GLN A 287 23.54 6.25 2.18
CA GLN A 287 22.51 7.26 1.92
C GLN A 287 22.61 7.84 0.50
N ARG A 288 23.82 8.18 0.03
CA ARG A 288 24.06 8.65 -1.35
C ARG A 288 23.60 7.65 -2.39
N GLN A 289 23.73 6.34 -2.14
CA GLN A 289 23.22 5.32 -3.05
C GLN A 289 21.68 5.32 -3.11
N VAL A 290 21.00 5.45 -1.97
CA VAL A 290 19.53 5.59 -1.92
C VAL A 290 19.08 6.88 -2.62
N TYR A 291 19.74 8.01 -2.33
CA TYR A 291 19.46 9.29 -3.00
C TYR A 291 19.70 9.24 -4.51
N THR A 292 20.68 8.46 -4.97
CA THR A 292 20.91 8.24 -6.40
C THR A 292 19.74 7.52 -7.04
N GLN A 293 19.18 6.48 -6.41
CA GLN A 293 18.01 5.78 -6.95
C GLN A 293 16.78 6.71 -6.97
N LEU A 294 16.51 7.40 -5.86
CA LEU A 294 15.39 8.36 -5.77
C LEU A 294 15.54 9.51 -6.79
N GLY A 295 16.74 10.06 -6.95
CA GLY A 295 17.01 11.20 -7.84
C GLY A 295 16.80 10.91 -9.32
N ARG A 296 16.73 9.63 -9.72
CA ARG A 296 16.41 9.21 -11.09
C ARG A 296 14.94 9.23 -11.41
N LEU A 297 14.07 9.30 -10.39
CA LEU A 297 12.62 9.35 -10.56
C LEU A 297 12.17 10.77 -10.91
N TYR A 298 12.67 11.34 -12.02
CA TYR A 298 12.49 12.76 -12.35
C TYR A 298 11.03 13.21 -12.54
N LYS A 299 10.08 12.25 -12.70
CA LYS A 299 8.63 12.51 -12.76
C LYS A 299 7.94 12.52 -11.39
N LEU A 300 8.68 12.23 -10.32
CA LEU A 300 8.14 12.12 -8.97
C LEU A 300 7.54 13.44 -8.52
N LYS A 301 6.25 13.42 -8.17
CA LYS A 301 5.46 14.55 -7.67
C LYS A 301 5.23 14.43 -6.17
N TYR A 302 5.13 13.21 -5.66
CA TYR A 302 4.85 12.93 -4.26
C TYR A 302 5.88 11.93 -3.73
N LEU A 303 6.68 12.36 -2.76
CA LEU A 303 7.63 11.52 -2.05
C LEU A 303 7.24 11.52 -0.57
N SER A 304 6.81 10.37 -0.06
CA SER A 304 6.53 10.16 1.36
C SER A 304 7.47 9.10 1.90
N LEU A 305 8.29 9.50 2.85
CA LEU A 305 9.29 8.69 3.53
C LEU A 305 8.97 8.69 5.02
N GLY A 306 9.39 7.63 5.70
CA GLY A 306 9.22 7.50 7.13
C GLY A 306 7.92 6.84 7.52
N SER A 307 7.33 7.38 8.57
CA SER A 307 6.19 6.80 9.25
C SER A 307 5.09 7.86 9.36
N ASP A 308 3.89 7.54 8.91
CA ASP A 308 2.69 8.32 9.20
C ASP A 308 2.44 8.31 10.73
N CYS A 309 2.93 9.33 11.42
CA CYS A 309 2.91 9.41 12.87
C CYS A 309 1.65 10.12 13.39
N PHE A 310 0.62 10.30 12.57
CA PHE A 310 -0.59 10.99 12.99
C PHE A 310 -1.49 10.05 13.80
N TYR A 311 -1.31 10.02 15.11
CA TYR A 311 -2.36 9.57 16.03
C TYR A 311 -3.56 10.51 15.86
N THR A 312 -4.54 10.07 15.09
CA THR A 312 -5.83 10.75 15.05
C THR A 312 -6.45 10.68 16.45
N ASP A 313 -7.18 11.72 16.83
CA ASP A 313 -7.74 11.92 18.18
C ASP A 313 -8.66 10.77 18.66
N LYS A 314 -8.96 9.81 17.78
CA LYS A 314 -9.94 8.75 17.97
C LYS A 314 -9.42 7.51 18.69
N SER A 315 -8.10 7.31 18.85
CA SER A 315 -7.56 6.08 19.45
C SER A 315 -6.82 6.29 20.78
N ARG A 316 -7.34 7.12 21.70
CA ARG A 316 -6.83 7.15 23.09
C ARG A 316 -6.71 5.76 23.72
N TYR A 317 -7.61 4.84 23.34
CA TYR A 317 -7.60 3.45 23.81
C TYR A 317 -6.38 2.66 23.30
N ASP A 318 -5.87 3.01 22.13
CA ASP A 318 -4.77 2.30 21.46
C ASP A 318 -3.41 2.83 21.89
N ILE A 319 -3.35 4.14 22.20
CA ILE A 319 -2.19 4.74 22.87
C ILE A 319 -1.86 3.95 24.15
N ASP A 320 -2.83 3.64 25.01
CA ASP A 320 -2.54 2.90 26.24
C ASP A 320 -2.02 1.48 25.99
N LYS A 321 -2.51 0.78 24.96
CA LYS A 321 -2.04 -0.56 24.58
C LYS A 321 -0.62 -0.52 24.02
N PHE A 322 -0.36 0.40 23.10
CA PHE A 322 0.97 0.64 22.55
C PHE A 322 1.97 1.04 23.64
N LEU A 323 1.59 1.99 24.51
CA LEU A 323 2.39 2.45 25.64
C LEU A 323 2.71 1.33 26.63
N ARG A 324 1.85 0.32 26.76
CA ARG A 324 2.13 -0.87 27.57
C ARG A 324 3.14 -1.77 26.88
N ALA A 325 2.95 -2.09 25.60
CA ALA A 325 3.89 -2.92 24.84
C ALA A 325 5.31 -2.31 24.80
N GLU A 326 5.40 -0.99 24.59
CA GLU A 326 6.66 -0.27 24.67
C GLU A 326 7.22 -0.23 26.11
N ARG A 327 6.39 -0.02 27.14
CA ARG A 327 6.82 -0.13 28.54
C ARG A 327 7.34 -1.53 28.90
N GLU A 328 6.76 -2.57 28.33
CA GLU A 328 7.21 -3.94 28.54
C GLU A 328 8.54 -4.20 27.83
N ARG A 329 8.72 -3.68 26.61
CA ARG A 329 9.96 -3.79 25.84
C ARG A 329 11.10 -2.96 26.44
N GLU A 330 10.80 -1.78 26.98
CA GLU A 330 11.83 -0.79 27.33
C GLU A 330 11.78 -0.26 28.78
N GLY A 331 10.89 -0.77 29.62
CA GLY A 331 10.76 -0.42 31.04
C GLY A 331 9.88 0.81 31.36
N GLN A 332 9.79 1.14 32.66
CA GLN A 332 8.80 2.07 33.25
C GLN A 332 9.00 3.57 32.95
N TYR A 333 9.89 3.98 32.05
CA TYR A 333 10.27 5.39 31.88
C TYR A 333 9.30 6.22 31.02
N TYR A 334 8.27 5.59 30.46
CA TYR A 334 7.28 6.29 29.65
C TYR A 334 6.37 7.15 30.54
N SER A 335 6.67 8.45 30.62
CA SER A 335 5.66 9.44 30.97
C SER A 335 4.54 9.35 29.94
N THR A 336 3.31 9.12 30.40
CA THR A 336 2.11 8.97 29.56
C THR A 336 1.82 10.19 28.68
N THR A 337 2.55 11.29 28.85
CA THR A 337 2.28 12.57 28.18
C THR A 337 3.00 12.76 26.83
N PHE A 338 4.10 12.07 26.52
CA PHE A 338 4.89 12.35 25.30
C PHE A 338 5.64 11.14 24.72
N VAL A 339 4.98 10.01 24.55
CA VAL A 339 5.59 8.92 23.80
C VAL A 339 5.46 9.20 22.31
N GLN A 340 6.55 9.68 21.73
CA GLN A 340 6.74 9.78 20.29
C GLN A 340 7.00 8.40 19.70
N ALA A 341 5.98 7.54 19.83
CA ALA A 341 5.89 6.27 19.17
C ALA A 341 6.02 6.42 17.65
N GLY A 342 6.81 5.55 17.02
CA GLY A 342 6.88 5.48 15.55
C GLY A 342 7.88 6.42 14.88
N PHE A 343 8.83 7.01 15.63
CA PHE A 343 9.99 7.63 15.00
C PHE A 343 10.94 6.57 14.44
N GLN A 344 11.39 6.80 13.22
CA GLN A 344 12.36 5.98 12.53
C GLN A 344 13.74 6.61 12.70
N ASP A 345 14.59 5.99 13.51
CA ASP A 345 15.97 6.42 13.72
C ASP A 345 16.93 5.92 12.62
N GLU A 346 16.61 4.79 11.99
CA GLU A 346 17.38 4.17 10.90
C GLU A 346 16.91 4.63 9.52
N CYS A 347 16.91 5.95 9.32
CA CYS A 347 16.37 6.59 8.12
C CYS A 347 17.40 7.50 7.45
N LEU A 348 17.06 7.99 6.25
CA LEU A 348 17.80 9.05 5.57
C LEU A 348 17.91 10.29 6.47
N SER A 349 19.10 10.89 6.58
CA SER A 349 19.33 12.06 7.41
C SER A 349 18.74 13.33 6.83
N MET A 350 18.48 13.34 5.51
CA MET A 350 17.98 14.47 4.74
C MET A 350 18.89 15.69 4.90
N THR A 351 20.19 15.59 4.58
CA THR A 351 21.11 16.74 4.62
C THR A 351 21.95 16.81 3.35
N LEU A 352 22.49 17.98 3.02
CA LEU A 352 23.41 18.10 1.88
C LEU A 352 24.69 17.28 2.10
N ALA A 353 25.17 17.16 3.33
CA ALA A 353 26.32 16.32 3.63
C ALA A 353 26.08 14.84 3.26
N SER A 354 24.86 14.33 3.49
CA SER A 354 24.52 12.94 3.22
C SER A 354 24.12 12.65 1.77
N GLY A 355 24.06 13.65 0.90
CA GLY A 355 23.77 13.45 -0.53
C GLY A 355 22.39 13.91 -0.98
N LEU A 356 21.64 14.68 -0.20
CA LEU A 356 20.34 15.24 -0.59
C LEU A 356 20.39 15.92 -1.97
N GLU A 357 21.52 16.54 -2.32
CA GLU A 357 21.77 17.21 -3.59
C GLU A 357 21.61 16.31 -4.82
N LEU A 358 21.81 15.00 -4.65
CA LEU A 358 21.69 14.00 -5.73
C LEU A 358 20.25 13.87 -6.23
N MET A 359 19.27 14.29 -5.43
CA MET A 359 17.87 14.38 -5.81
C MET A 359 17.50 15.74 -6.45
N GLY A 360 18.47 16.60 -6.76
CA GLY A 360 18.22 17.93 -7.34
C GLY A 360 17.53 17.93 -8.71
N GLY A 361 17.49 16.77 -9.39
CA GLY A 361 16.77 16.55 -10.65
C GLY A 361 15.25 16.42 -10.53
N LEU A 362 14.71 16.26 -9.32
CA LEU A 362 13.26 16.08 -9.07
C LEU A 362 12.47 17.40 -9.20
N LYS A 363 12.49 18.01 -10.39
CA LYS A 363 11.86 19.33 -10.66
C LYS A 363 10.32 19.30 -10.61
N GLU A 364 9.73 18.11 -10.71
CA GLU A 364 8.29 17.92 -10.61
C GLU A 364 7.79 17.65 -9.18
N LEU A 365 8.71 17.54 -8.21
CA LEU A 365 8.34 17.25 -6.82
C LEU A 365 7.50 18.38 -6.23
N ARG A 366 6.29 18.03 -5.79
CA ARG A 366 5.30 18.94 -5.19
C ARG A 366 5.10 18.70 -3.72
N MET A 367 5.32 17.48 -3.26
CA MET A 367 5.18 17.13 -1.86
C MET A 367 6.35 16.27 -1.43
N LEU A 368 7.00 16.69 -0.36
CA LEU A 368 7.94 15.87 0.38
C LEU A 368 7.41 15.70 1.80
N GLU A 369 7.03 14.48 2.13
CA GLU A 369 6.60 14.06 3.45
C GLU A 369 7.70 13.19 4.07
N VAL A 370 8.16 13.59 5.25
CA VAL A 370 9.23 12.93 6.01
C VAL A 370 8.81 12.75 7.47
N SER A 371 7.51 12.60 7.66
CA SER A 371 6.87 12.42 8.97
C SER A 371 7.45 11.19 9.67
N GLY A 372 7.64 11.31 10.99
CA GLY A 372 8.17 10.21 11.79
C GLY A 372 9.61 9.81 11.45
N MET A 373 10.38 10.62 10.71
CA MET A 373 11.81 10.38 10.49
C MET A 373 12.68 11.17 11.47
N ARG A 374 13.79 10.57 11.92
CA ARG A 374 14.86 11.29 12.63
C ARG A 374 15.76 12.02 11.63
N ILE A 375 15.32 13.21 11.23
CA ILE A 375 16.10 14.11 10.38
C ILE A 375 17.24 14.73 11.20
N ALA A 376 18.43 14.85 10.60
CA ALA A 376 19.58 15.43 11.30
C ALA A 376 19.46 16.96 11.40
N GLY A 377 19.74 17.49 12.60
CA GLY A 377 19.89 18.92 12.85
C GLY A 377 18.59 19.75 12.78
N GLU A 378 18.77 21.07 12.77
CA GLU A 378 17.72 22.09 12.61
C GLU A 378 17.31 22.23 11.13
N PHE A 379 17.11 21.11 10.41
CA PHE A 379 16.86 21.07 8.96
C PHE A 379 15.83 22.11 8.45
N TRP A 380 14.92 22.54 9.33
CA TRP A 380 13.80 23.44 9.02
C TRP A 380 14.02 24.92 9.37
N GLU A 381 15.02 25.25 10.19
CA GLU A 381 15.31 26.62 10.63
C GLU A 381 16.47 27.19 9.79
N GLU A 382 16.15 28.17 8.93
CA GLU A 382 17.06 28.98 8.09
C GLU A 382 18.37 28.33 7.58
N SER A 383 18.33 27.02 7.32
CA SER A 383 19.48 26.20 6.94
C SER A 383 19.85 26.36 5.46
N GLU A 384 21.09 25.98 5.12
CA GLU A 384 21.52 25.86 3.73
C GLU A 384 20.68 24.81 2.98
N GLU A 385 20.24 23.76 3.66
CA GLU A 385 19.31 22.77 3.14
C GLU A 385 17.98 23.39 2.71
N LYS A 386 17.40 24.27 3.52
CA LYS A 386 16.15 24.96 3.19
C LYS A 386 16.31 25.86 1.96
N LYS A 387 17.43 26.58 1.86
CA LYS A 387 17.76 27.40 0.67
C LYS A 387 17.93 26.51 -0.57
N TRP A 388 18.62 25.38 -0.41
CA TRP A 388 18.82 24.42 -1.48
C TRP A 388 17.49 23.82 -1.95
N ILE A 389 16.63 23.36 -1.04
CA ILE A 389 15.30 22.80 -1.37
C ILE A 389 14.47 23.79 -2.19
N LYS A 390 14.39 25.06 -1.75
CA LYS A 390 13.65 26.10 -2.48
C LYS A 390 14.17 26.32 -3.89
N THR A 391 15.49 26.20 -4.08
CA THR A 391 16.14 26.41 -5.38
C THR A 391 16.04 25.17 -6.27
N ALA A 392 16.28 23.99 -5.71
CA ALA A 392 16.30 22.72 -6.42
C ALA A 392 14.90 22.22 -6.77
N TRP A 393 13.94 22.38 -5.84
CA TRP A 393 12.56 21.91 -5.94
C TRP A 393 11.57 23.07 -5.75
N PRO A 394 11.48 24.00 -6.73
CA PRO A 394 10.69 25.22 -6.57
C PRO A 394 9.17 25.00 -6.41
N LYS A 395 8.69 23.79 -6.65
CA LYS A 395 7.27 23.40 -6.53
C LYS A 395 6.96 22.68 -5.21
N VAL A 396 7.96 22.37 -4.39
CA VAL A 396 7.77 21.48 -3.25
C VAL A 396 7.12 22.20 -2.08
N GLU A 397 6.10 21.54 -1.55
CA GLU A 397 5.49 21.84 -0.27
C GLU A 397 5.98 20.79 0.74
N LEU A 398 6.57 21.27 1.82
CA LEU A 398 7.18 20.43 2.85
C LEU A 398 6.14 20.09 3.89
N VAL A 399 5.85 18.79 4.02
CA VAL A 399 4.96 18.26 5.06
C VAL A 399 5.85 17.61 6.11
N CYS A 400 6.03 18.29 7.25
CA CYS A 400 6.77 17.76 8.38
C CYS A 400 5.86 17.76 9.61
N SER A 401 5.72 16.60 10.25
CA SER A 401 4.82 16.39 11.39
C SER A 401 5.25 17.08 12.68
N SER A 402 6.40 17.76 12.71
CA SER A 402 6.85 18.52 13.89
C SER A 402 6.06 19.82 14.13
N GLY A 403 5.26 20.29 13.16
CA GLY A 403 4.44 21.50 13.28
C GLY A 403 2.93 21.22 13.26
N SER A 404 2.23 21.62 14.34
CA SER A 404 0.79 21.89 14.43
C SER A 404 -0.16 21.11 13.49
N ARG A 405 -0.88 20.15 14.09
CA ARG A 405 -2.01 19.30 13.61
C ARG A 405 -3.03 19.94 12.63
N ARG A 406 -3.10 21.27 12.51
CA ARG A 406 -4.14 21.98 11.74
C ARG A 406 -3.76 22.25 10.27
N GLU A 407 -2.47 22.33 9.95
CA GLU A 407 -2.04 22.72 8.59
C GLU A 407 -2.01 21.53 7.63
N CYS A 408 -1.60 20.34 8.10
CA CYS A 408 -1.54 19.14 7.26
C CYS A 408 -2.93 18.59 6.88
N GLY A 409 -3.90 18.58 7.81
CA GLY A 409 -5.22 17.98 7.58
C GLY A 409 -6.14 18.77 6.62
N ALA A 410 -5.98 20.10 6.56
CA ALA A 410 -6.68 20.93 5.58
C ALA A 410 -6.12 20.73 4.16
N TYR A 411 -4.81 20.44 4.07
CA TYR A 411 -4.09 20.25 2.82
C TYR A 411 -4.52 18.97 2.08
N TRP A 412 -4.59 17.82 2.76
CA TRP A 412 -5.01 16.56 2.12
C TRP A 412 -6.43 16.62 1.53
N LYS A 413 -7.35 17.33 2.20
CA LYS A 413 -8.71 17.58 1.68
C LYS A 413 -8.74 18.41 0.41
N GLN A 414 -7.75 19.29 0.19
CA GLN A 414 -7.65 20.12 -1.01
C GLN A 414 -7.25 19.31 -2.26
N PHE A 415 -6.54 18.19 -2.08
CA PHE A 415 -6.08 17.32 -3.17
C PHE A 415 -6.96 16.09 -3.40
N GLY A 416 -8.08 15.96 -2.68
CA GLY A 416 -9.07 14.90 -2.89
C GLY A 416 -8.64 13.53 -2.36
N TYR A 417 -7.76 13.49 -1.36
CA TYR A 417 -7.39 12.28 -0.62
C TYR A 417 -8.29 12.06 0.60
#